data_AF-A0A7V3D6Z5-F1
#
_entry.id   AF-A0A7V3D6Z5-F1
#
_cell.length_a   1.000
_cell.length_b   1.000
_cell.length_c   1.000
_cell.angle_alpha   90.00
_cell.angle_beta   90.00
_cell.angle_gamma   90.00
#
_symmetry.space_group_name_H-M   'P 1'
#
loop_
_entity.id
_entity.type
_entity.pdbx_description
1 polymer ?
#
loop_
_entity_poly.entity_id
_entity_poly.type
_entity_poly.pdbx_seq_one_letter_code
_entity_poly.pdbx_strand_id
1 'polypeptide(L)'
;MAEGMQHKLDRVRRPRVQITYDVETGGAMEQKSLPFVVGVLADLSGHNRDPKALADRQFTAIDQDNFNAVLESKKPKLNLRVENKLQNDGTQLNVEL
;
A
#
# COMPACT_ATOMS: atom_id res chain seq x y z
N MET A 1 -14.39 -8.22 -22.31
CA MET A 1 -14.89 -7.22 -23.27
C MET A 1 -16.36 -6.99 -22.95
N ALA A 2 -16.75 -5.79 -22.55
CA ALA A 2 -18.15 -5.48 -22.29
C ALA A 2 -18.86 -5.33 -23.64
N GLU A 3 -19.84 -6.19 -23.95
CA GLU A 3 -20.65 -6.05 -25.16
C GLU A 3 -21.41 -4.73 -25.11
N GLY A 4 -21.19 -3.87 -26.10
CA GLY A 4 -21.91 -2.60 -26.22
C GLY A 4 -23.42 -2.81 -26.34
N MET A 5 -24.21 -1.86 -25.84
CA MET A 5 -25.68 -1.95 -25.86
C MET A 5 -26.27 -2.11 -27.27
N GLN A 6 -25.52 -1.72 -28.30
CA GLN A 6 -25.89 -1.86 -29.72
C GLN A 6 -25.96 -3.34 -30.14
N HIS A 7 -25.01 -4.18 -29.75
CA HIS A 7 -25.01 -5.63 -30.02
C HIS A 7 -26.10 -6.39 -29.26
N LYS A 8 -26.58 -5.82 -28.15
CA LYS A 8 -27.73 -6.39 -27.42
C LYS A 8 -29.04 -6.24 -28.20
N LEU A 9 -29.17 -5.20 -29.02
CA LEU A 9 -30.35 -4.96 -29.87
C LEU A 9 -30.39 -5.91 -31.08
N ASP A 10 -29.24 -6.42 -31.53
CA ASP A 10 -29.16 -7.47 -32.56
C ASP A 10 -29.81 -8.78 -32.12
N ARG A 11 -29.68 -9.14 -30.84
CA ARG A 11 -30.19 -10.40 -30.30
C ARG A 11 -31.67 -10.37 -29.95
N VAL A 12 -32.21 -9.20 -29.58
CA VAL A 12 -33.55 -9.10 -28.99
C VAL A 12 -34.58 -8.45 -29.94
N ARG A 13 -34.24 -7.37 -30.66
CA ARG A 13 -35.12 -6.67 -31.62
C ARG A 13 -34.32 -5.77 -32.58
N ARG A 14 -34.03 -6.27 -33.79
CA ARG A 14 -33.32 -5.50 -34.82
C ARG A 14 -34.16 -4.36 -35.41
N PRO A 15 -33.68 -3.09 -35.38
CA PRO A 15 -34.29 -1.97 -36.10
C PRO A 15 -34.05 -2.05 -37.61
N ARG A 16 -34.76 -1.23 -38.41
CA ARG A 16 -34.60 -1.20 -39.89
C ARG A 16 -33.29 -0.58 -40.36
N VAL A 17 -32.70 0.32 -39.58
CA VAL A 17 -31.36 0.88 -39.80
C VAL A 17 -30.65 0.87 -38.46
N GLN A 18 -29.47 0.25 -38.41
CA GLN A 18 -28.65 0.15 -37.21
C GLN A 18 -27.21 0.47 -37.60
N ILE A 19 -26.62 1.45 -36.93
CA ILE A 19 -25.21 1.82 -37.10
C ILE A 19 -24.48 1.29 -35.87
N THR A 20 -23.61 0.32 -36.06
CA THR A 20 -22.72 -0.19 -34.99
C THR A 20 -21.37 0.50 -35.08
N TYR A 21 -20.76 0.70 -33.91
CA TYR A 21 -19.37 1.10 -33.81
C TYR A 21 -18.57 -0.07 -33.24
N ASP A 22 -17.91 -0.79 -34.13
CA ASP A 22 -17.07 -1.92 -33.81
C ASP A 22 -15.61 -1.49 -33.84
N VAL A 23 -14.93 -1.63 -32.70
CA VAL A 23 -13.50 -1.32 -32.60
C VAL A 23 -12.73 -2.53 -33.14
N GLU A 24 -12.29 -2.45 -34.39
CA GLU A 24 -11.38 -3.44 -34.96
C GLU A 24 -9.96 -3.23 -34.41
N THR A 25 -9.52 -4.13 -33.53
CA THR A 25 -8.17 -4.08 -32.95
C THR A 25 -7.12 -4.81 -33.79
N GLY A 26 -7.48 -5.38 -34.94
CA GLY A 26 -6.54 -5.99 -35.89
C GLY A 26 -5.67 -7.14 -35.35
N GLY A 27 -6.10 -7.80 -34.27
CA GLY A 27 -5.31 -8.81 -33.56
C GLY A 27 -4.31 -8.24 -32.55
N ALA A 28 -4.43 -6.96 -32.16
CA ALA A 28 -3.60 -6.36 -31.12
C ALA A 28 -3.75 -7.13 -29.80
N MET A 29 -2.62 -7.62 -29.30
CA MET A 29 -2.56 -8.27 -27.98
C MET A 29 -2.79 -7.21 -26.90
N GLU A 30 -3.74 -7.49 -26.01
CA GLU A 30 -4.02 -6.66 -24.84
C GLU A 30 -2.76 -6.63 -23.95
N GLN A 31 -2.13 -5.46 -23.83
CA GLN A 31 -0.98 -5.29 -22.95
C GLN A 31 -1.47 -5.32 -21.50
N LYS A 32 -1.18 -6.42 -20.81
CA LYS A 32 -1.36 -6.53 -19.36
C LYS A 32 -0.09 -6.07 -18.68
N SER A 33 -0.16 -4.94 -17.98
CA SER A 33 0.93 -4.48 -17.13
C SER A 33 0.89 -5.19 -15.79
N LEU A 34 2.02 -5.74 -15.36
CA LEU A 34 2.20 -6.27 -14.02
C LEU A 34 2.87 -5.18 -13.16
N PRO A 35 2.23 -4.72 -12.08
CA PRO A 35 2.84 -3.74 -11.20
C PRO A 35 4.03 -4.37 -10.48
N PHE A 36 5.15 -3.64 -10.44
CA PHE A 36 6.32 -4.03 -9.68
C PHE A 36 6.15 -3.58 -8.22
N VAL A 37 5.97 -4.55 -7.32
CA VAL A 37 5.77 -4.30 -5.88
C VAL A 37 6.98 -4.82 -5.10
N VAL A 38 7.53 -3.99 -4.22
CA VAL A 38 8.66 -4.35 -3.36
C VAL A 38 8.19 -4.47 -1.92
N GLY A 39 8.45 -5.62 -1.29
CA GLY A 39 8.24 -5.82 0.13
C GLY A 39 9.52 -5.54 0.91
N VAL A 40 9.43 -4.70 1.94
CA VAL A 40 10.54 -4.41 2.87
C VAL A 40 10.23 -5.02 4.23
N LEU A 41 11.19 -5.77 4.77
CA LEU A 41 11.13 -6.35 6.12
C LEU A 41 12.17 -5.64 7.00
N ALA A 42 11.71 -4.96 8.03
CA ALA A 42 12.56 -4.22 8.96
C ALA A 42 11.95 -4.22 10.36
N ASP A 43 12.80 -4.05 11.39
CA ASP A 43 12.33 -3.74 12.74
C ASP A 43 12.01 -2.24 12.81
N LEU A 44 10.71 -1.93 12.86
CA LEU A 44 10.19 -0.56 12.90
C LEU A 44 9.56 -0.21 14.25
N SER A 45 9.58 -1.12 15.22
CA SER A 45 8.93 -0.95 16.52
C SER A 45 9.90 -0.60 17.65
N GLY A 46 11.20 -0.87 17.48
CA GLY A 46 12.23 -0.55 18.48
C GLY A 46 11.96 -1.27 19.81
N HIS A 47 11.97 -0.52 20.92
CA HIS A 47 11.78 -1.03 22.28
C HIS A 47 10.30 -1.18 22.69
N ASN A 48 9.37 -1.26 21.73
CA ASN A 48 7.95 -1.46 22.02
C ASN A 48 7.71 -2.85 22.65
N ARG A 49 6.95 -2.88 23.75
CA ARG A 49 6.80 -4.07 24.62
C ARG A 49 5.82 -5.12 24.11
N ASP A 50 4.93 -4.78 23.17
CA ASP A 50 3.90 -5.70 22.67
C ASP A 50 3.98 -5.93 21.15
N PRO A 51 5.05 -6.57 20.63
CA PRO A 51 5.11 -6.94 19.23
C PRO A 51 4.11 -8.07 18.93
N LYS A 52 3.31 -7.91 17.87
CA LYS A 52 2.48 -9.00 17.35
C LYS A 52 3.34 -10.19 16.93
N ALA A 53 2.81 -11.41 17.07
CA ALA A 53 3.47 -12.62 16.58
C ALA A 53 3.75 -12.52 15.08
N LEU A 54 4.84 -13.12 14.60
CA LEU A 54 5.29 -12.98 13.21
C LEU A 54 4.22 -13.40 12.20
N ALA A 55 3.46 -14.47 12.50
CA ALA A 55 2.40 -14.98 11.63
C ALA A 55 1.24 -13.98 11.44
N ASP A 56 1.00 -13.11 12.42
CA ASP A 56 -0.10 -12.13 12.39
C ASP A 56 0.33 -10.79 11.78
N ARG A 57 1.60 -10.65 11.36
CA ARG A 57 2.13 -9.43 10.75
C ARG A 57 1.81 -9.42 9.26
N GLN A 58 0.87 -8.56 8.87
CA GLN A 58 0.55 -8.31 7.47
C GLN A 58 1.44 -7.20 6.88
N PHE A 59 1.69 -7.27 5.57
CA PHE A 59 2.31 -6.18 4.83
C PHE A 59 1.38 -4.97 4.80
N THR A 60 1.94 -3.81 5.11
CA THR A 60 1.24 -2.52 5.00
C THR A 60 1.80 -1.81 3.78
N ALA A 61 0.93 -1.39 2.85
CA ALA A 61 1.35 -0.58 1.72
C ALA A 61 1.78 0.81 2.22
N ILE A 62 2.94 1.29 1.78
CA ILE A 62 3.49 2.58 2.16
C ILE A 62 3.68 3.42 0.89
N ASP A 63 3.19 4.64 0.92
CA ASP A 63 3.38 5.67 -0.10
C ASP A 63 3.69 7.02 0.57
N GLN A 64 3.87 8.07 -0.22
CA GLN A 64 4.21 9.41 0.27
C GLN A 64 3.08 10.04 1.10
N ASP A 65 1.83 9.65 0.83
CA ASP A 65 0.66 10.25 1.46
C ASP A 65 0.34 9.59 2.80
N ASN A 66 0.60 8.29 2.93
CA ASN A 66 0.24 7.49 4.10
C ASN A 66 1.39 7.23 5.09
N PHE A 67 2.62 7.63 4.76
CA PHE A 67 3.82 7.33 5.56
C PHE A 67 3.67 7.70 7.04
N ASN A 68 3.19 8.91 7.33
CA ASN A 68 3.02 9.38 8.71
C ASN A 68 1.97 8.58 9.48
N ALA A 69 0.85 8.23 8.83
CA ALA A 69 -0.19 7.43 9.45
C ALA A 69 0.29 6.00 9.75
N VAL A 70 1.08 5.42 8.84
CA VAL A 70 1.69 4.11 9.07
C VAL A 70 2.68 4.19 10.24
N LEU A 71 3.52 5.21 10.31
CA LEU A 71 4.46 5.41 11.41
C LEU A 71 3.74 5.54 12.76
N GLU A 72 2.67 6.35 12.81
CA GLU A 72 1.84 6.53 13.99
C GLU A 72 1.17 5.22 14.43
N SER A 73 0.74 4.39 13.49
CA SER A 73 0.15 3.07 13.78
C SER A 73 1.14 2.08 14.40
N LYS A 74 2.43 2.15 14.01
CA LYS A 74 3.48 1.26 14.52
C LYS A 74 3.98 1.65 15.91
N LYS A 75 3.82 2.93 16.30
CA LYS A 75 4.22 3.48 17.61
C LYS A 75 5.65 3.05 17.98
N PRO A 76 6.66 3.42 17.17
CA PRO A 76 8.05 3.16 17.53
C PRO A 76 8.34 3.83 18.87
N LYS A 77 9.04 3.12 19.76
CA LYS A 77 9.49 3.66 21.05
C LYS A 77 10.96 3.39 21.27
N LEU A 78 11.67 4.35 21.84
CA LEU A 78 13.08 4.22 22.20
C LEU A 78 13.29 4.63 23.66
N ASN A 79 13.51 3.63 24.49
CA ASN A 79 14.03 3.81 25.85
C ASN A 79 15.56 3.71 25.84
N LEU A 80 16.25 4.82 26.13
CA LEU A 80 17.71 4.92 26.08
C LEU A 80 18.27 5.54 27.37
N ARG A 81 19.44 5.07 27.80
CA ARG A 81 20.23 5.72 28.85
C ARG A 81 21.41 6.42 28.21
N VAL A 82 21.49 7.73 28.40
CA VAL A 82 22.53 8.59 27.83
C VAL A 82 23.29 9.31 28.93
N GLU A 83 24.54 9.68 28.66
CA GLU A 83 25.37 10.44 29.60
C GLU A 83 24.76 11.82 29.91
N ASN A 84 24.68 12.18 31.19
CA ASN A 84 24.16 13.47 31.64
C ASN A 84 25.24 14.57 31.56
N LYS A 85 25.24 15.33 30.46
CA LYS A 85 26.14 16.48 30.29
C LYS A 85 25.61 17.80 30.88
N LEU A 86 24.43 17.80 31.50
CA LEU A 86 23.86 19.01 32.13
C LEU A 86 24.45 19.27 33.52
N GLN A 87 24.74 18.20 34.27
CA GLN A 87 25.25 18.29 35.65
C GLN A 87 26.72 17.87 35.77
N ASN A 88 27.32 17.26 34.73
CA ASN A 88 28.72 16.81 34.69
C ASN A 88 29.13 15.97 35.93
N ASP A 89 28.19 15.22 36.48
CA ASP A 89 28.33 14.42 37.70
C ASP A 89 28.51 12.92 37.41
N GLY A 90 28.68 12.55 36.14
CA GLY A 90 28.80 11.16 35.69
C GLY A 90 27.50 10.36 35.76
N THR A 91 26.37 11.00 36.04
CA THR A 91 25.06 10.34 36.04
C THR A 91 24.55 10.06 34.62
N GLN A 92 23.58 9.15 34.50
CA GLN A 92 22.90 8.86 33.24
C GLN A 92 21.46 9.39 33.27
N LEU A 93 21.04 9.99 32.15
CA LEU A 93 19.66 10.38 31.91
C LEU A 93 18.93 9.23 31.19
N ASN A 94 17.76 8.89 31.71
CA ASN A 94 16.83 8.00 31.01
C ASN A 94 15.93 8.84 30.10
N VAL A 95 15.94 8.53 28.80
CA VAL A 95 15.16 9.24 27.78
C VAL A 95 14.20 8.24 27.14
N GLU A 96 12.91 8.60 27.11
CA GLU A 96 11.86 7.87 26.39
C GLU A 96 11.40 8.75 25.22
N LEU A 97 11.49 8.21 24.00
CA LEU A 97 11.05 8.83 22.73
C LEU A 97 10.01 7.96 22.05
#